data_AF-A0A6J8F0S4-F1
#
_entry.id   AF-A0A6J8F0S4-F1
#
_cell.length_a   1.000
_cell.length_b   1.000
_cell.length_c   1.000
_cell.angle_alpha   90.00
_cell.angle_beta   90.00
_cell.angle_gamma   90.00
#
_symmetry.space_group_name_H-M   'P 1'
#
loop_
_entity.id
_entity.type
_entity.pdbx_description
1 polymer ?
#
loop_
_entity_poly.entity_id
_entity_poly.type
_entity_poly.pdbx_seq_one_letter_code
_entity_poly.pdbx_strand_id
1 'polypeptide(L)'
;MSNIDDQIAEISRQIQSLSESTIQHGQSFISSSPKDQGLRPMVVEDKNQFINPKQELTKNQSIVHTVCSGSNDVKIKPSKYDGNTPWMDYLAHFEMCTLVNMWSEHQKGLYLAVSLIGQAQAVLGDLPKEKRQIFSDLVNALEECFAPSSQTELYRVQFKECRQKASETLPGLGQSVRRLSNLAYPTAPLVLRDTLAKEQFIDALVDSEMRLRIKQSRPKGLNQALQLAVELEAYNTAESKTLKSMGHLRQTTSDERTEAPDSPDTLYLWDK
;
A
#
# COMPACT_ATOMS: atom_id res chain seq x y z
N MET A 1 -32.20 21.21 -52.64
CA MET A 1 -31.02 20.69 -51.92
C MET A 1 -30.72 21.70 -50.84
N SER A 2 -31.04 21.39 -49.57
CA SER A 2 -30.73 22.31 -48.45
C SER A 2 -29.21 22.39 -48.32
N ASN A 3 -28.69 23.61 -48.19
CA ASN A 3 -27.26 23.87 -48.18
C ASN A 3 -26.66 23.32 -46.88
N ILE A 4 -25.58 22.55 -46.99
CA ILE A 4 -24.87 21.97 -45.83
C ILE A 4 -24.40 23.09 -44.89
N ASP A 5 -24.08 24.26 -45.44
CA ASP A 5 -23.69 25.44 -44.67
C ASP A 5 -24.83 25.96 -43.76
N ASP A 6 -26.09 25.86 -44.20
CA ASP A 6 -27.25 26.26 -43.39
C ASP A 6 -27.46 25.30 -42.21
N GLN A 7 -27.18 24.00 -42.40
CA GLN A 7 -27.27 23.01 -41.34
C GLN A 7 -26.16 23.20 -40.29
N ILE A 8 -24.95 23.56 -40.72
CA ILE A 8 -23.82 23.86 -39.80
C ILE A 8 -24.10 25.12 -38.98
N ALA A 9 -24.69 26.16 -39.60
CA ALA A 9 -25.06 27.38 -38.89
C ALA A 9 -26.15 27.12 -37.83
N GLU A 10 -27.14 26.27 -38.13
CA GLU A 10 -28.21 25.93 -37.21
C GLU A 10 -27.73 25.10 -36.01
N ILE A 11 -26.86 24.12 -36.24
CA ILE A 11 -26.24 23.33 -35.16
C ILE A 11 -25.41 24.23 -34.24
N SER A 12 -24.69 25.21 -34.82
CA SER A 12 -23.88 26.15 -34.05
C SER A 12 -24.73 27.02 -33.11
N ARG A 13 -25.93 27.46 -33.56
CA ARG A 13 -26.88 28.20 -32.70
C ARG A 13 -27.45 27.35 -31.57
N GLN A 14 -27.75 26.08 -31.83
CA GLN A 14 -28.29 25.17 -30.81
C GLN A 14 -27.27 24.89 -29.69
N ILE A 15 -26.00 24.71 -30.03
CA ILE A 15 -24.93 24.53 -29.04
C ILE A 15 -24.77 25.78 -28.16
N GLN A 16 -24.83 26.97 -28.76
CA GLN A 16 -24.73 28.23 -28.01
C GLN A 16 -25.90 28.38 -27.02
N SER A 17 -27.12 28.08 -27.45
CA SER A 17 -28.33 28.12 -26.60
C SER A 17 -28.26 27.15 -25.41
N LEU A 18 -27.76 25.93 -25.62
CA LEU A 18 -27.61 24.95 -24.54
C LEU A 18 -26.57 25.39 -23.50
N SER A 19 -25.50 26.06 -23.93
CA SER A 19 -24.46 26.59 -23.03
C SER A 19 -25.00 27.67 -22.08
N GLU A 20 -25.87 28.55 -22.57
CA GLU A 20 -26.46 29.64 -21.78
C GLU A 20 -27.51 29.13 -20.78
N SER A 21 -28.29 28.09 -21.14
CA SER A 21 -29.27 27.47 -20.25
C SER A 21 -28.61 26.77 -19.04
N THR A 22 -27.41 26.22 -19.23
CA THR A 22 -26.66 25.50 -18.18
C THR A 22 -26.09 26.48 -17.14
N ILE A 23 -25.77 27.71 -17.55
CA ILE A 23 -25.23 28.75 -16.65
C ILE A 23 -26.32 29.30 -15.72
N GLN A 24 -27.59 29.36 -16.14
CA GLN A 24 -28.68 29.81 -15.26
C GLN A 24 -29.07 28.77 -14.19
N HIS A 25 -28.97 27.47 -14.48
CA HIS A 25 -29.26 26.42 -13.48
C HIS A 25 -28.18 26.26 -12.41
N GLY A 26 -26.95 26.73 -12.67
CA GLY A 26 -25.85 26.70 -11.68
C GLY A 26 -25.88 27.85 -10.66
N GLN A 27 -26.61 28.94 -10.93
CA GLN A 27 -26.62 30.13 -10.07
C GLN A 27 -27.79 30.19 -9.06
N SER A 28 -28.76 29.30 -9.15
CA SER A 28 -29.92 29.25 -8.22
C SER A 28 -29.68 28.38 -6.97
N PHE A 29 -28.52 27.73 -6.82
CA PHE A 29 -28.26 26.77 -5.73
C PHE A 29 -27.37 27.27 -4.58
N ILE A 30 -26.90 28.53 -4.60
CA ILE A 30 -26.03 29.08 -3.53
C ILE A 30 -26.64 30.29 -2.81
N SER A 31 -27.97 30.42 -2.77
CA SER A 31 -28.61 31.48 -1.95
C SER A 31 -29.88 31.01 -1.23
N SER A 32 -29.72 30.16 -0.22
CA SER A 32 -30.67 30.11 0.90
C SER A 32 -30.14 29.23 2.04
N SER A 33 -29.65 29.84 3.11
CA SER A 33 -29.76 29.22 4.44
C SER A 33 -29.93 30.30 5.53
N PRO A 34 -30.83 30.10 6.51
CA PRO A 34 -31.43 31.17 7.31
C PRO A 34 -30.70 31.45 8.64
N LYS A 35 -30.98 32.63 9.22
CA LYS A 35 -30.45 33.12 10.50
C LYS A 35 -31.31 32.72 11.72
N ASP A 36 -30.63 32.75 12.86
CA ASP A 36 -31.06 32.90 14.27
C ASP A 36 -31.57 31.68 15.06
N GLN A 37 -30.89 31.32 16.15
CA GLN A 37 -31.20 31.79 17.52
C GLN A 37 -30.13 31.30 18.52
N GLY A 38 -29.92 32.09 19.58
CA GLY A 38 -28.66 32.14 20.35
C GLY A 38 -28.47 31.15 21.50
N LEU A 39 -27.21 31.02 21.91
CA LEU A 39 -26.76 30.75 23.29
C LEU A 39 -25.30 31.21 23.49
N ARG A 40 -25.07 31.79 24.68
CA ARG A 40 -23.95 32.59 25.23
C ARG A 40 -22.49 32.31 24.77
N PRO A 41 -21.61 33.35 24.75
CA PRO A 41 -20.17 33.18 24.64
C PRO A 41 -19.49 33.06 26.03
N MET A 42 -18.59 32.08 26.17
CA MET A 42 -17.50 32.11 27.15
C MET A 42 -16.26 32.67 26.46
N VAL A 43 -15.72 33.74 27.03
CA VAL A 43 -14.48 34.39 26.62
C VAL A 43 -13.30 33.48 26.90
N VAL A 44 -12.48 33.19 25.88
CA VAL A 44 -11.04 32.98 26.02
C VAL A 44 -10.35 33.59 24.80
N GLU A 45 -9.49 34.58 25.06
CA GLU A 45 -8.52 35.21 24.15
C GLU A 45 -7.63 34.11 23.51
N ASP A 46 -6.98 34.23 22.35
CA ASP A 46 -6.29 35.36 21.77
C ASP A 46 -5.76 34.93 20.38
N LYS A 47 -5.58 35.90 19.48
CA LYS A 47 -4.64 35.93 18.33
C LYS A 47 -4.68 34.81 17.28
N ASN A 48 -5.27 35.13 16.12
CA ASN A 48 -4.45 35.31 14.90
C ASN A 48 -5.20 36.06 13.79
N GLN A 49 -4.53 37.11 13.29
CA GLN A 49 -4.96 37.94 12.16
C GLN A 49 -5.06 37.10 10.88
N PHE A 50 -6.23 37.16 10.25
CA PHE A 50 -6.46 36.78 8.87
C PHE A 50 -5.88 37.85 7.92
N ILE A 51 -4.91 37.48 7.08
CA ILE A 51 -4.60 38.21 5.86
C ILE A 51 -5.43 37.61 4.72
N ASN A 52 -6.14 38.48 4.03
CA ASN A 52 -7.03 38.22 2.89
C ASN A 52 -6.21 37.89 1.63
N PRO A 53 -6.45 36.80 0.87
CA PRO A 53 -5.66 36.48 -0.31
C PRO A 53 -6.32 37.00 -1.58
N LYS A 54 -5.97 38.22 -2.02
CA LYS A 54 -6.05 38.58 -3.44
C LYS A 54 -4.96 39.59 -3.78
N GLN A 55 -4.00 39.10 -4.57
CA GLN A 55 -3.02 39.77 -5.44
C GLN A 55 -1.61 39.32 -5.11
N GLU A 56 -1.10 38.34 -5.86
CA GLU A 56 0.16 38.48 -6.61
C GLU A 56 0.42 37.24 -7.45
N LEU A 57 0.28 37.41 -8.77
CA LEU A 57 0.97 36.59 -9.74
C LEU A 57 2.45 36.96 -9.71
N THR A 58 3.29 35.93 -9.89
CA THR A 58 4.74 35.96 -10.19
C THR A 58 5.71 35.92 -9.01
N LYS A 59 6.68 35.00 -9.16
CA LYS A 59 7.87 34.71 -8.34
C LYS A 59 7.64 33.94 -7.05
N ASN A 60 7.81 32.61 -7.16
CA ASN A 60 8.46 31.79 -6.13
C ASN A 60 9.16 30.58 -6.79
N GLN A 61 10.09 30.87 -7.70
CA GLN A 61 11.29 30.04 -7.85
C GLN A 61 12.35 30.69 -6.95
N SER A 62 12.63 30.08 -5.79
CA SER A 62 13.90 30.17 -5.04
C SER A 62 13.68 29.87 -3.57
N ILE A 63 13.55 28.59 -3.19
CA ILE A 63 14.02 28.12 -1.87
C ILE A 63 14.61 26.73 -2.06
N VAL A 64 15.91 26.68 -2.35
CA VAL A 64 16.90 25.81 -1.70
C VAL A 64 18.29 26.25 -2.15
N HIS A 65 18.92 27.15 -1.41
CA HIS A 65 20.37 27.35 -1.51
C HIS A 65 20.95 27.44 -0.11
N THR A 66 21.43 26.30 0.38
CA THR A 66 22.52 26.24 1.35
C THR A 66 23.26 24.94 1.07
N VAL A 67 24.21 25.01 0.15
CA VAL A 67 25.19 23.95 -0.11
C VAL A 67 26.32 24.14 0.89
N CYS A 68 26.53 23.16 1.76
CA CYS A 68 27.78 23.00 2.48
C CYS A 68 28.84 22.55 1.48
N SER A 69 29.73 23.46 1.09
CA SER A 69 30.92 23.14 0.30
C SER A 69 31.89 22.31 1.13
N GLY A 70 32.12 21.07 0.69
CA GLY A 70 33.08 20.11 1.27
C GLY A 70 33.27 18.89 0.37
N SER A 71 34.00 19.06 -0.73
CA SER A 71 34.87 18.10 -1.44
C SER A 71 34.59 16.59 -1.34
N ASN A 72 33.73 16.08 -2.23
CA ASN A 72 33.88 14.87 -3.07
C ASN A 72 32.57 14.70 -3.84
N ASP A 73 32.55 14.97 -5.15
CA ASP A 73 31.38 14.77 -6.02
C ASP A 73 31.14 13.26 -6.20
N VAL A 74 30.53 12.62 -5.20
CA VAL A 74 30.20 11.19 -5.23
C VAL A 74 29.04 10.99 -6.21
N LYS A 75 29.38 10.76 -7.48
CA LYS A 75 28.41 10.35 -8.51
C LYS A 75 27.95 8.93 -8.23
N ILE A 76 26.69 8.78 -7.85
CA ILE A 76 26.10 7.46 -7.57
C ILE A 76 25.85 6.77 -8.91
N LYS A 77 26.37 5.56 -9.09
CA LYS A 77 26.06 4.75 -10.27
C LYS A 77 24.82 3.89 -9.96
N PRO A 78 23.81 3.90 -10.83
CA PRO A 78 22.70 2.96 -10.72
C PRO A 78 23.21 1.52 -10.77
N SER A 79 22.52 0.62 -10.08
CA SER A 79 22.74 -0.81 -10.25
C SER A 79 22.49 -1.24 -11.71
N LYS A 80 23.11 -2.35 -12.11
CA LYS A 80 22.78 -3.00 -13.39
C LYS A 80 21.41 -3.67 -13.31
N TYR A 81 20.73 -3.77 -14.44
CA TYR A 81 19.44 -4.44 -14.56
C TYR A 81 19.51 -5.57 -15.57
N ASP A 82 19.28 -6.80 -15.11
CA ASP A 82 19.33 -8.01 -15.93
C ASP A 82 17.95 -8.55 -16.33
N GLY A 83 16.88 -8.03 -15.71
CA GLY A 83 15.49 -8.50 -15.88
C GLY A 83 14.96 -9.35 -14.73
N ASN A 84 15.79 -9.72 -13.74
CA ASN A 84 15.38 -10.60 -12.63
C ASN A 84 14.75 -9.85 -11.46
N THR A 85 15.23 -8.63 -11.18
CA THR A 85 14.58 -7.74 -10.20
C THR A 85 13.26 -7.24 -10.75
N PRO A 86 12.17 -7.13 -9.95
CA PRO A 86 10.93 -6.53 -10.40
C PRO A 86 11.19 -5.13 -11.00
N TRP A 87 10.69 -4.89 -12.21
CA TRP A 87 10.98 -3.67 -12.96
C TRP A 87 10.69 -2.39 -12.17
N MET A 88 9.54 -2.34 -11.47
CA MET A 88 9.14 -1.17 -10.66
C MET A 88 10.11 -0.87 -9.52
N ASP A 89 10.70 -1.90 -8.91
CA ASP A 89 11.68 -1.73 -7.82
C ASP A 89 13.00 -1.16 -8.35
N TYR A 90 13.44 -1.65 -9.51
CA TYR A 90 14.62 -1.13 -10.19
C TYR A 90 14.42 0.32 -10.66
N LEU A 91 13.28 0.61 -11.29
CA LEU A 91 12.96 1.96 -11.78
C LEU A 91 12.95 2.97 -10.63
N ALA A 92 12.32 2.64 -9.50
CA ALA A 92 12.32 3.50 -8.31
C ALA A 92 13.74 3.75 -7.79
N HIS A 93 14.61 2.73 -7.74
CA HIS A 93 16.01 2.91 -7.38
C HIS A 93 16.76 3.81 -8.37
N PHE A 94 16.57 3.57 -9.67
CA PHE A 94 17.19 4.35 -10.74
C PHE A 94 16.79 5.82 -10.64
N GLU A 95 15.51 6.12 -10.44
CA GLU A 95 14.97 7.48 -10.25
C GLU A 95 15.67 8.20 -9.10
N MET A 96 15.91 7.53 -7.97
CA MET A 96 16.67 8.10 -6.86
C MET A 96 18.10 8.45 -7.25
N CYS A 97 18.79 7.61 -8.03
CA CYS A 97 20.11 7.94 -8.57
C CYS A 97 20.04 9.18 -9.49
N THR A 98 18.98 9.32 -10.29
CA THR A 98 18.82 10.48 -11.18
C THR A 98 18.66 11.78 -10.40
N LEU A 99 17.95 11.75 -9.26
CA LEU A 99 17.74 12.91 -8.40
C LEU A 99 19.03 13.34 -7.70
N VAL A 100 19.78 12.39 -7.14
CA VAL A 100 21.05 12.68 -6.47
C VAL A 100 22.08 13.25 -7.45
N ASN A 101 22.14 12.70 -8.67
CA ASN A 101 23.09 13.15 -9.68
C ASN A 101 22.62 14.34 -10.51
N MET A 102 21.37 14.81 -10.31
CA MET A 102 20.73 15.87 -11.10
C MET A 102 20.82 15.63 -12.62
N TRP A 103 20.53 14.41 -13.06
CA TRP A 103 20.62 14.06 -14.47
C TRP A 103 19.54 14.72 -15.33
N SER A 104 19.94 15.20 -16.52
CA SER A 104 19.00 15.61 -17.57
C SER A 104 18.28 14.40 -18.18
N GLU A 105 17.12 14.62 -18.82
CA GLU A 105 16.36 13.55 -19.48
C GLU A 105 17.20 12.72 -20.46
N HIS A 106 18.08 13.38 -21.23
CA HIS A 106 18.99 12.67 -22.13
C HIS A 106 20.01 11.81 -21.37
N GLN A 107 20.57 12.32 -20.26
CA GLN A 107 21.47 11.55 -19.41
C GLN A 107 20.75 10.35 -18.79
N LYS A 108 19.51 10.51 -18.32
CA LYS A 108 18.69 9.40 -17.79
C LYS A 108 18.56 8.28 -18.82
N GLY A 109 18.21 8.62 -20.06
CA GLY A 109 18.07 7.64 -21.14
C GLY A 109 19.38 6.91 -21.45
N LEU A 110 20.49 7.64 -21.58
CA LEU A 110 21.80 7.03 -21.80
C LEU A 110 22.21 6.11 -20.66
N TYR A 111 22.13 6.58 -19.41
CA TYR A 111 22.52 5.80 -18.24
C TYR A 111 21.61 4.59 -18.02
N LEU A 112 20.31 4.70 -18.32
CA LEU A 112 19.41 3.56 -18.28
C LEU A 112 19.86 2.53 -19.31
N ALA A 113 20.07 2.94 -20.57
CA ALA A 113 20.51 2.05 -21.65
C ALA A 113 21.82 1.29 -21.31
N VAL A 114 22.85 1.98 -20.81
CA VAL A 114 24.11 1.30 -20.41
C VAL A 114 24.00 0.53 -19.09
N SER A 115 22.92 0.68 -18.32
CA SER A 115 22.67 -0.12 -17.11
C SER A 115 21.97 -1.44 -17.42
N LEU A 116 21.38 -1.61 -18.61
CA LEU A 116 20.79 -2.86 -19.06
C LEU A 116 21.86 -3.89 -19.38
N ILE A 117 21.68 -5.09 -18.85
CA ILE A 117 22.52 -6.28 -19.08
C ILE A 117 21.59 -7.50 -19.24
N GLY A 118 22.16 -8.67 -19.53
CA GLY A 118 21.40 -9.93 -19.54
C GLY A 118 20.21 -9.90 -20.49
N GLN A 119 19.05 -10.39 -20.03
CA GLN A 119 17.83 -10.42 -20.84
C GLN A 119 17.29 -9.00 -21.12
N ALA A 120 17.45 -8.07 -20.18
CA ALA A 120 17.01 -6.69 -20.36
C ALA A 120 17.74 -5.94 -21.48
N GLN A 121 18.96 -6.36 -21.84
CA GLN A 121 19.72 -5.75 -22.94
C GLN A 121 19.05 -5.98 -24.31
N ALA A 122 18.24 -7.04 -24.47
CA ALA A 122 17.51 -7.32 -25.71
C ALA A 122 16.57 -6.17 -26.11
N VAL A 123 16.03 -5.44 -25.13
CA VAL A 123 15.16 -4.26 -25.35
C VAL A 123 15.85 -3.20 -26.23
N LEU A 124 17.18 -3.04 -26.11
CA LEU A 124 17.93 -2.12 -26.97
C LEU A 124 17.99 -2.60 -28.42
N GLY A 125 17.95 -3.91 -28.65
CA GLY A 125 17.90 -4.50 -30.00
C GLY A 125 16.56 -4.26 -30.69
N ASP A 126 15.47 -4.37 -29.92
CA ASP A 126 14.09 -4.26 -30.43
C ASP A 126 13.68 -2.81 -30.74
N LEU A 127 14.31 -1.83 -30.09
CA LEU A 127 14.05 -0.41 -30.33
C LEU A 127 14.85 0.16 -31.52
N PRO A 128 14.26 1.09 -32.32
CA PRO A 128 15.00 1.92 -33.28
C PRO A 128 16.14 2.70 -32.62
N LYS A 129 17.22 2.93 -33.36
CA LYS A 129 18.46 3.54 -32.81
C LYS A 129 18.21 4.89 -32.13
N GLU A 130 17.31 5.68 -32.67
CA GLU A 130 16.95 7.02 -32.21
C GLU A 130 16.25 6.99 -30.85
N LYS A 131 15.53 5.89 -30.57
CA LYS A 131 14.75 5.69 -29.33
C LYS A 131 15.57 5.08 -28.19
N ARG A 132 16.69 4.42 -28.49
CA ARG A 132 17.55 3.74 -27.49
C ARG A 132 18.19 4.67 -26.45
N GLN A 133 18.07 5.97 -26.62
CA GLN A 133 18.59 7.00 -25.71
C GLN A 133 17.49 7.88 -25.11
N ILE A 134 16.23 7.63 -25.46
CA ILE A 134 15.09 8.41 -24.97
C ILE A 134 14.56 7.68 -23.74
N PHE A 135 14.61 8.35 -22.59
CA PHE A 135 14.26 7.74 -21.30
C PHE A 135 12.82 7.16 -21.30
N SER A 136 11.84 7.91 -21.80
CA SER A 136 10.45 7.46 -21.85
C SER A 136 10.24 6.24 -22.76
N ASP A 137 10.90 6.18 -23.93
CA ASP A 137 10.78 5.04 -24.83
C ASP A 137 11.40 3.77 -24.22
N LEU A 138 12.54 3.91 -23.52
CA LEU A 138 13.17 2.80 -22.80
C LEU A 138 12.31 2.30 -21.65
N VAL A 139 11.74 3.19 -20.84
CA VAL A 139 10.85 2.83 -19.73
C VAL A 139 9.64 2.08 -20.24
N ASN A 140 8.98 2.57 -21.29
CA ASN A 140 7.82 1.90 -21.88
C ASN A 140 8.16 0.50 -22.38
N ALA A 141 9.27 0.34 -23.11
CA ALA A 141 9.67 -0.98 -23.62
C ALA A 141 10.05 -1.94 -22.48
N LEU A 142 10.70 -1.45 -21.42
CA LEU A 142 11.02 -2.26 -20.24
C LEU A 142 9.77 -2.63 -19.44
N GLU A 143 8.79 -1.74 -19.33
CA GLU A 143 7.48 -2.04 -18.73
C GLU A 143 6.74 -3.14 -19.52
N GLU A 144 6.71 -3.06 -20.84
CA GLU A 144 6.06 -4.07 -21.68
C GLU A 144 6.72 -5.45 -21.55
N CYS A 145 8.04 -5.51 -21.43
CA CYS A 145 8.76 -6.78 -21.31
C CYS A 145 8.73 -7.37 -19.88
N PHE A 146 8.89 -6.53 -18.85
CA PHE A 146 9.16 -6.99 -17.48
C PHE A 146 8.06 -6.65 -16.47
N ALA A 147 7.08 -5.82 -16.83
CA ALA A 147 5.90 -5.53 -16.02
C ALA A 147 4.61 -5.42 -16.87
N PRO A 148 4.34 -6.39 -17.78
CA PRO A 148 3.21 -6.27 -18.69
C PRO A 148 1.89 -6.21 -17.90
N SER A 149 1.00 -5.33 -18.35
CA SER A 149 -0.34 -5.15 -17.77
C SER A 149 -1.15 -6.46 -17.76
N SER A 150 -0.86 -7.42 -18.63
CA SER A 150 -1.47 -8.75 -18.60
C SER A 150 -1.21 -9.51 -17.28
N GLN A 151 -0.13 -9.19 -16.56
CA GLN A 151 0.14 -9.79 -15.25
C GLN A 151 -0.71 -9.18 -14.13
N THR A 152 -1.32 -8.00 -14.31
CA THR A 152 -2.14 -7.39 -13.23
C THR A 152 -3.35 -8.24 -12.88
N GLU A 153 -3.97 -8.91 -13.85
CA GLU A 153 -5.08 -9.84 -13.58
C GLU A 153 -4.63 -11.08 -12.80
N LEU A 154 -3.47 -11.64 -13.15
CA LEU A 154 -2.86 -12.72 -12.37
C LEU A 154 -2.61 -12.29 -10.93
N TYR A 155 -2.06 -11.09 -10.71
CA TYR A 155 -1.82 -10.56 -9.37
C TYR A 155 -3.11 -10.27 -8.62
N ARG A 156 -4.20 -9.87 -9.29
CA ARG A 156 -5.53 -9.72 -8.67
C ARG A 156 -6.08 -11.03 -8.16
N VAL A 157 -5.91 -12.11 -8.93
CA VAL A 157 -6.27 -13.46 -8.49
C VAL A 157 -5.42 -13.87 -7.28
N GLN A 158 -4.10 -13.74 -7.37
CA GLN A 158 -3.20 -14.05 -6.24
C GLN A 158 -3.51 -13.23 -4.99
N PHE A 159 -3.87 -11.95 -5.16
CA PHE A 159 -4.26 -11.08 -4.06
C PHE A 159 -5.53 -11.57 -3.37
N LYS A 160 -6.58 -11.90 -4.13
CA LYS A 160 -7.86 -12.43 -3.59
C LYS A 160 -7.70 -13.79 -2.92
N GLU A 161 -6.84 -14.64 -3.46
CA GLU A 161 -6.53 -15.97 -2.91
C GLU A 161 -5.48 -15.94 -1.80
N CYS A 162 -4.95 -14.76 -1.45
CA CYS A 162 -3.95 -14.64 -0.40
C CYS A 162 -4.53 -15.09 0.94
N ARG A 163 -3.93 -16.10 1.56
CA ARG A 163 -4.29 -16.66 2.87
C ARG A 163 -3.01 -16.86 3.69
N GLN A 164 -3.12 -16.70 5.00
CA GLN A 164 -2.03 -16.98 5.93
C GLN A 164 -1.65 -18.46 5.86
N LYS A 165 -0.37 -18.74 5.62
CA LYS A 165 0.15 -20.11 5.64
C LYS A 165 0.39 -20.58 7.07
N ALA A 166 0.38 -21.90 7.30
CA ALA A 166 0.48 -22.50 8.64
C ALA A 166 1.72 -22.06 9.46
N SER A 167 2.82 -21.73 8.79
CA SER A 167 4.08 -21.28 9.43
C SER A 167 4.42 -19.81 9.11
N GLU A 168 3.49 -19.05 8.54
CA GLU A 168 3.73 -17.66 8.16
C GLU A 168 3.43 -16.72 9.32
N THR A 169 4.37 -15.83 9.61
CA THR A 169 4.22 -14.80 10.63
C THR A 169 3.26 -13.72 10.14
N LEU A 170 2.54 -13.07 11.07
CA LEU A 170 1.63 -11.97 10.74
C LEU A 170 2.32 -10.84 9.95
N PRO A 171 3.55 -10.40 10.30
CA PRO A 171 4.28 -9.42 9.49
C PRO A 171 4.61 -9.92 8.08
N GLY A 172 4.97 -11.20 7.93
CA GLY A 172 5.24 -11.81 6.63
C GLY A 172 3.99 -11.80 5.73
N LEU A 173 2.84 -12.15 6.28
CA LEU A 173 1.56 -12.04 5.59
C LEU A 173 1.26 -10.59 5.18
N GLY A 174 1.41 -9.65 6.11
CA GLY A 174 1.19 -8.22 5.85
C GLY A 174 2.07 -7.68 4.70
N GLN A 175 3.33 -8.09 4.65
CA GLN A 175 4.24 -7.74 3.56
C GLN A 175 3.80 -8.36 2.23
N SER A 176 3.43 -9.64 2.23
CA SER A 176 2.90 -10.33 1.04
C SER A 176 1.65 -9.65 0.49
N VAL A 177 0.70 -9.31 1.35
CA VAL A 177 -0.55 -8.61 0.98
C VAL A 177 -0.26 -7.21 0.42
N ARG A 178 0.64 -6.43 1.04
CA ARG A 178 1.05 -5.11 0.54
C ARG A 178 1.71 -5.20 -0.83
N ARG A 179 2.59 -6.18 -1.03
CA ARG A 179 3.25 -6.40 -2.33
C ARG A 179 2.24 -6.76 -3.40
N LEU A 180 1.34 -7.70 -3.11
CA LEU A 180 0.31 -8.13 -4.05
C LEU A 180 -0.68 -7.01 -4.38
N SER A 181 -1.07 -6.16 -3.43
CA SER A 181 -1.96 -5.03 -3.73
C SER A 181 -1.33 -4.01 -4.66
N ASN A 182 -0.03 -3.76 -4.52
CA ASN A 182 0.73 -2.86 -5.41
C ASN A 182 0.80 -3.42 -6.84
N LEU A 183 1.03 -4.72 -6.99
CA LEU A 183 1.14 -5.39 -8.29
C LEU A 183 -0.24 -5.58 -8.96
N ALA A 184 -1.28 -5.83 -8.18
CA ALA A 184 -2.64 -6.04 -8.68
C ALA A 184 -3.29 -4.72 -9.15
N TYR A 185 -2.97 -3.60 -8.50
CA TYR A 185 -3.61 -2.31 -8.73
C TYR A 185 -2.60 -1.15 -8.87
N PRO A 186 -1.67 -1.21 -9.85
CA PRO A 186 -0.60 -0.22 -9.97
C PRO A 186 -1.12 1.21 -10.22
N THR A 187 -2.23 1.35 -10.94
CA THR A 187 -2.86 2.65 -11.25
C THR A 187 -3.80 3.15 -10.15
N ALA A 188 -4.09 2.35 -9.12
CA ALA A 188 -4.98 2.75 -8.05
C ALA A 188 -4.29 3.72 -7.07
N PRO A 189 -5.03 4.74 -6.56
CA PRO A 189 -4.52 5.62 -5.51
C PRO A 189 -4.02 4.83 -4.30
N LEU A 190 -2.97 5.33 -3.65
CA LEU A 190 -2.35 4.68 -2.48
C LEU A 190 -3.37 4.39 -1.37
N VAL A 191 -4.30 5.32 -1.13
CA VAL A 191 -5.37 5.17 -0.12
C VAL A 191 -6.28 3.99 -0.44
N LEU A 192 -6.63 3.80 -1.73
CA LEU A 192 -7.46 2.67 -2.15
C LEU A 192 -6.68 1.35 -2.03
N ARG A 193 -5.42 1.33 -2.47
CA ARG A 193 -4.55 0.15 -2.30
C ARG A 193 -4.40 -0.26 -0.84
N ASP A 194 -4.20 0.69 0.06
CA ASP A 194 -4.06 0.40 1.50
C ASP A 194 -5.39 -0.08 2.11
N THR A 195 -6.52 0.44 1.65
CA THR A 195 -7.86 -0.03 2.03
C THR A 195 -8.10 -1.48 1.60
N LEU A 196 -7.82 -1.79 0.32
CA LEU A 196 -7.94 -3.15 -0.21
C LEU A 196 -6.99 -4.11 0.53
N ALA A 197 -5.73 -3.68 0.74
CA ALA A 197 -4.74 -4.49 1.42
C ALA A 197 -5.14 -4.78 2.88
N LYS A 198 -5.70 -3.80 3.59
CA LYS A 198 -6.27 -3.98 4.92
C LYS A 198 -7.38 -5.03 4.91
N GLU A 199 -8.36 -4.91 4.01
CA GLU A 199 -9.49 -5.85 3.92
C GLU A 199 -9.00 -7.27 3.64
N GLN A 200 -8.13 -7.42 2.64
CA GLN A 200 -7.56 -8.71 2.29
C GLN A 200 -6.71 -9.31 3.41
N PHE A 201 -5.92 -8.50 4.12
CA PHE A 201 -5.13 -8.98 5.26
C PHE A 201 -6.02 -9.57 6.33
N ILE A 202 -7.10 -8.86 6.70
CA ILE A 202 -8.06 -9.34 7.69
C ILE A 202 -8.70 -10.66 7.21
N ASP A 203 -9.17 -10.72 5.97
CA ASP A 203 -9.82 -11.93 5.44
C ASP A 203 -8.83 -13.11 5.26
N ALA A 204 -7.53 -12.82 5.12
CA ALA A 204 -6.47 -13.82 4.98
C ALA A 204 -6.08 -14.53 6.29
N LEU A 205 -6.38 -13.94 7.45
CA LEU A 205 -6.05 -14.52 8.76
C LEU A 205 -6.78 -15.85 8.98
N VAL A 206 -6.11 -16.84 9.57
CA VAL A 206 -6.74 -18.16 9.86
C VAL A 206 -7.74 -18.06 11.01
N ASP A 207 -7.37 -17.39 12.10
CA ASP A 207 -8.17 -17.29 13.32
C ASP A 207 -9.40 -16.38 13.12
N SER A 208 -10.59 -16.99 13.20
CA SER A 208 -11.87 -16.29 13.05
C SER A 208 -12.14 -15.26 14.14
N GLU A 209 -11.71 -15.51 15.38
CA GLU A 209 -11.93 -14.59 16.48
C GLU A 209 -11.04 -13.35 16.33
N MET A 210 -9.77 -13.56 15.97
CA MET A 210 -8.86 -12.46 15.64
C MET A 210 -9.41 -11.60 14.50
N ARG A 211 -9.92 -12.20 13.42
CA ARG A 211 -10.59 -11.46 12.33
C ARG A 211 -11.73 -10.58 12.86
N LEU A 212 -12.60 -11.14 13.69
CA LEU A 212 -13.76 -10.43 14.23
C LEU A 212 -13.33 -9.24 15.10
N ARG A 213 -12.39 -9.43 16.02
CA ARG A 213 -11.87 -8.37 16.91
C ARG A 213 -11.23 -7.25 16.11
N ILE A 214 -10.43 -7.58 15.09
CA ILE A 214 -9.82 -6.56 14.21
C ILE A 214 -10.93 -5.80 13.44
N LYS A 215 -11.94 -6.48 12.88
CA LYS A 215 -13.06 -5.79 12.19
C LYS A 215 -13.80 -4.82 13.13
N GLN A 216 -14.03 -5.20 14.38
CA GLN A 216 -14.69 -4.35 15.39
C GLN A 216 -13.88 -3.09 15.74
N SER A 217 -12.55 -3.19 15.76
CA SER A 217 -11.66 -2.05 16.03
C SER A 217 -11.63 -1.00 14.90
N ARG A 218 -12.16 -1.32 13.71
CA ARG A 218 -12.23 -0.46 12.52
C ARG A 218 -10.87 0.18 12.17
N PRO A 219 -9.85 -0.63 11.83
CA PRO A 219 -8.56 -0.10 11.46
C PRO A 219 -8.68 0.75 10.18
N LYS A 220 -7.92 1.85 10.15
CA LYS A 220 -7.91 2.81 9.03
C LYS A 220 -7.12 2.29 7.83
N GLY A 221 -6.16 1.39 8.05
CA GLY A 221 -5.25 0.90 7.03
C GLY A 221 -4.55 -0.39 7.41
N LEU A 222 -3.72 -0.92 6.50
CA LEU A 222 -3.08 -2.22 6.66
C LEU A 222 -2.15 -2.26 7.89
N ASN A 223 -1.37 -1.20 8.12
CA ASN A 223 -0.41 -1.17 9.23
C ASN A 223 -1.12 -1.25 10.59
N GLN A 224 -2.25 -0.56 10.73
CA GLN A 224 -3.02 -0.60 11.98
C GLN A 224 -3.64 -1.99 12.20
N ALA A 225 -4.19 -2.61 11.14
CA ALA A 225 -4.71 -3.97 11.23
C ALA A 225 -3.61 -4.98 11.61
N LEU A 226 -2.41 -4.84 11.04
CA LEU A 226 -1.26 -5.67 11.36
C LEU A 226 -0.81 -5.50 12.82
N GLN A 227 -0.71 -4.26 13.30
CA GLN A 227 -0.35 -3.98 14.69
C GLN A 227 -1.31 -4.66 15.67
N LEU A 228 -2.62 -4.53 15.43
CA LEU A 228 -3.65 -5.16 16.26
C LEU A 228 -3.57 -6.68 16.21
N ALA A 229 -3.29 -7.27 15.04
CA ALA A 229 -3.13 -8.72 14.92
C ALA A 229 -1.95 -9.23 15.76
N VAL A 230 -0.80 -8.55 15.69
CA VAL A 230 0.40 -8.89 16.48
C VAL A 230 0.15 -8.76 17.98
N GLU A 231 -0.57 -7.71 18.40
CA GLU A 231 -0.96 -7.52 19.79
C GLU A 231 -1.89 -8.63 20.29
N LEU A 232 -2.90 -9.00 19.50
CA LEU A 232 -3.80 -10.12 19.82
C LEU A 232 -3.06 -11.46 19.88
N GLU A 233 -2.12 -11.72 18.98
CA GLU A 233 -1.28 -12.92 19.00
C GLU A 233 -0.45 -13.01 20.29
N ALA A 234 0.10 -11.89 20.74
CA ALA A 234 0.85 -11.82 22.00
C ALA A 234 -0.04 -12.12 23.21
N TYR A 235 -1.26 -11.56 23.26
CA TYR A 235 -2.22 -11.83 24.33
C TYR A 235 -2.66 -13.30 24.36
N ASN A 236 -3.03 -13.86 23.20
CA ASN A 236 -3.44 -15.27 23.10
C ASN A 236 -2.30 -16.21 23.52
N THR A 237 -1.06 -15.89 23.16
CA THR A 237 0.13 -16.65 23.54
C THR A 237 0.36 -16.60 25.06
N ALA A 238 0.20 -15.43 25.68
CA ALA A 238 0.36 -15.25 27.13
C ALA A 238 -0.73 -16.03 27.90
N GLU A 239 -1.99 -15.92 27.48
CA GLU A 239 -3.11 -16.61 28.11
C GLU A 239 -2.99 -18.14 27.98
N SER A 240 -2.62 -18.63 26.79
CA SER A 240 -2.38 -20.06 26.54
C SER A 240 -1.28 -20.64 27.43
N LYS A 241 -0.22 -19.87 27.73
CA LYS A 241 0.84 -20.30 28.65
C LYS A 241 0.32 -20.41 30.09
N THR A 242 -0.48 -19.45 30.54
CA THR A 242 -1.10 -19.46 31.86
C THR A 242 -2.00 -20.68 32.04
N LEU A 243 -2.86 -20.98 31.06
CA LEU A 243 -3.75 -22.16 31.11
C LEU A 243 -2.96 -23.47 31.15
N LYS A 244 -1.90 -23.59 30.36
CA LYS A 244 -1.01 -24.77 30.38
C LYS A 244 -0.29 -24.94 31.72
N SER A 245 0.17 -23.83 32.33
CA SER A 245 0.82 -23.85 33.64
C SER A 245 -0.15 -24.24 34.76
N MET A 246 -1.41 -23.79 34.71
CA MET A 246 -2.43 -24.16 35.70
C MET A 246 -2.88 -25.62 35.56
N GLY A 247 -2.90 -26.17 34.35
CA GLY A 247 -3.23 -27.58 34.11
C GLY A 247 -2.25 -28.57 34.75
N HIS A 248 -0.96 -28.20 34.84
CA HIS A 248 0.07 -29.05 35.45
C HIS A 248 0.04 -29.03 37.00
N LEU A 249 -0.58 -28.03 37.62
CA LEU A 249 -0.61 -27.90 39.09
C LEU A 249 -1.76 -28.70 39.74
N ARG A 250 -2.69 -29.27 38.96
CA ARG A 250 -3.86 -30.00 39.48
C ARG A 250 -3.65 -31.51 39.64
N GLN A 251 -2.44 -32.02 39.43
CA GLN A 251 -2.14 -33.46 39.44
C GLN A 251 -1.09 -33.85 40.49
N THR A 252 -1.20 -33.35 41.73
CA THR A 252 -0.40 -33.87 42.85
C THR A 252 -1.14 -33.79 44.20
N THR A 253 -2.27 -34.50 44.36
CA THR A 253 -2.76 -34.86 45.70
C THR A 253 -3.57 -36.15 45.64
N SER A 254 -2.89 -37.28 45.82
CA SER A 254 -3.34 -38.40 46.66
C SER A 254 -2.37 -39.56 46.47
N ASP A 255 -1.36 -39.63 47.32
CA ASP A 255 -0.82 -40.91 47.79
C ASP A 255 -0.10 -40.64 49.10
N GLU A 256 -0.88 -40.68 50.19
CA GLU A 256 -0.35 -40.76 51.54
C GLU A 256 -0.79 -42.10 52.15
N ARG A 257 0.20 -42.99 52.24
CA ARG A 257 0.50 -43.91 53.33
C ARG A 257 -0.52 -45.02 53.66
N THR A 258 -0.11 -46.26 53.44
CA THR A 258 -0.43 -47.35 54.38
C THR A 258 0.80 -48.22 54.57
N GLU A 259 1.32 -48.19 55.79
CA GLU A 259 2.44 -49.01 56.27
C GLU A 259 2.03 -50.50 56.35
N ALA A 260 2.96 -51.39 55.98
CA ALA A 260 2.93 -52.81 56.34
C ALA A 260 3.35 -52.98 57.82
N PRO A 261 3.02 -54.10 58.50
CA PRO A 261 3.97 -55.23 58.47
C PRO A 261 3.40 -56.66 58.65
N ASP A 262 4.27 -57.63 58.32
CA ASP A 262 4.43 -59.01 58.82
C ASP A 262 3.53 -60.21 58.40
N SER A 263 4.06 -60.98 57.43
CA SER A 263 4.44 -62.43 57.50
C SER A 263 3.37 -63.56 57.69
N PRO A 264 3.69 -64.86 57.49
CA PRO A 264 3.63 -65.60 56.22
C PRO A 264 2.71 -66.85 56.27
N ASP A 265 2.68 -67.61 55.16
CA ASP A 265 2.03 -68.92 54.96
C ASP A 265 0.51 -68.97 54.69
N THR A 266 0.15 -69.33 53.46
CA THR A 266 -0.48 -70.65 53.18
C THR A 266 -0.54 -70.94 51.68
N LEU A 267 0.14 -72.02 51.32
CA LEU A 267 -0.06 -72.84 50.12
C LEU A 267 -1.54 -73.18 49.92
N TYR A 268 -2.09 -72.92 48.74
CA TYR A 268 -3.11 -73.77 48.12
C TYR A 268 -2.98 -73.78 46.58
N LEU A 269 -2.14 -74.71 46.10
CA LEU A 269 -2.49 -75.58 44.97
C LEU A 269 -3.87 -76.18 45.23
N TRP A 270 -4.81 -76.13 44.30
CA TRP A 270 -5.66 -77.27 43.94
C TRP A 270 -6.11 -77.19 42.48
N ASP A 271 -5.87 -78.30 41.79
CA ASP A 271 -6.35 -78.71 40.47
C ASP A 271 -7.86 -78.48 40.24
N LYS A 272 -8.22 -78.12 39.00
CA LYS A 272 -8.86 -79.04 38.04
C LYS A 272 -8.93 -78.46 36.63
#